data_AF-A0A0N4T9Q4-F1
#
_entry.id   AF-A0A0N4T9Q4-F1
#
_cell.length_a   1.000
_cell.length_b   1.000
_cell.length_c   1.000
_cell.angle_alpha   90.00
_cell.angle_beta   90.00
_cell.angle_gamma   90.00
#
_symmetry.space_group_name_H-M   'P 1'
#
loop_
_entity.id
_entity.type
_entity.pdbx_description
1 polymer ?
#
loop_
_entity_poly.entity_id
_entity_poly.type
_entity_poly.pdbx_seq_one_letter_code
_entity_poly.pdbx_strand_id
1 'polypeptide(L)'
;MVNLETRSKIRKDGIHRLSFTGSSLTTTVLIVTLCAAFIALTKNMQKPGCYRRPYNTSQLGHEVLLADGSHQFRIMVVTDLDKSSKHPTEENQWQSFIEFGILTVNKDYTEASLQWNSNEQISLYSTIAGGGRSMELSDLVVFDGKLLSIDDRTGIIYRIEKDMAYPWHERIASIQDLPQ
;
A
#
# COMPACT_ATOMS: atom_id res chain seq x y z
N MET A 1 98.18 15.67 -7.62
CA MET A 1 97.25 15.58 -8.76
C MET A 1 96.37 14.36 -8.56
N VAL A 2 95.08 14.53 -8.27
CA VAL A 2 93.97 14.10 -9.15
C VAL A 2 92.77 14.94 -8.72
N ASN A 3 92.02 15.36 -9.71
CA ASN A 3 91.00 16.39 -9.71
C ASN A 3 89.66 15.78 -10.19
N LEU A 4 88.59 16.38 -9.69
CA LEU A 4 87.30 16.67 -10.33
C LEU A 4 86.17 15.60 -10.39
N GLU A 5 85.13 15.97 -9.64
CA GLU A 5 83.67 15.77 -9.71
C GLU A 5 83.03 14.73 -10.63
N THR A 6 81.94 14.13 -10.13
CA THR A 6 80.62 14.27 -10.79
C THR A 6 79.48 14.24 -9.76
N ARG A 7 78.49 15.13 -9.95
CA ARG A 7 77.28 15.33 -9.14
C ARG A 7 76.04 14.97 -9.97
N SER A 8 75.11 14.15 -9.45
CA SER A 8 73.69 14.13 -9.86
C SER A 8 72.87 13.47 -8.73
N LYS A 9 71.91 14.10 -8.04
CA LYS A 9 70.61 14.74 -8.34
C LYS A 9 69.41 13.80 -8.13
N ILE A 10 68.90 13.82 -6.89
CA ILE A 10 67.49 13.82 -6.42
C ILE A 10 66.50 12.80 -7.02
N ARG A 11 65.93 11.97 -6.14
CA ARG A 11 64.51 11.57 -6.20
C ARG A 11 63.86 11.92 -4.86
N LYS A 12 62.82 12.75 -4.91
CA LYS A 12 62.07 13.27 -3.75
C LYS A 12 60.69 12.64 -3.81
N ASP A 13 60.50 11.51 -3.15
CA ASP A 13 59.18 10.89 -3.06
C ASP A 13 58.37 11.61 -1.97
N GLY A 14 57.28 12.25 -2.41
CA GLY A 14 56.41 13.06 -1.57
C GLY A 14 55.60 12.18 -0.61
N ILE A 15 55.91 12.28 0.68
CA ILE A 15 54.98 11.90 1.72
C ILE A 15 53.94 13.02 1.81
N HIS A 16 52.75 12.79 1.27
CA HIS A 16 51.59 13.64 1.55
C HIS A 16 51.25 13.50 3.04
N ARG A 17 51.85 14.35 3.88
CA ARG A 17 51.34 14.60 5.23
C ARG A 17 49.97 15.25 5.08
N LEU A 18 48.91 14.53 5.43
CA LEU A 18 47.60 15.13 5.68
C LEU A 18 47.78 16.14 6.82
N SER A 19 47.79 17.43 6.49
CA SER A 19 47.68 18.50 7.49
C SER A 19 46.25 18.52 7.98
N PHE A 20 46.06 18.06 9.21
CA PHE A 20 44.77 18.08 9.88
C PHE A 20 44.57 19.46 10.52
N THR A 21 43.90 20.36 9.80
CA THR A 21 43.35 21.58 10.39
C THR A 21 42.13 21.21 11.23
N GLY A 22 41.92 21.86 12.38
CA GLY A 22 40.94 21.43 13.40
C GLY A 22 39.50 21.19 12.94
N SER A 23 39.06 21.71 11.78
CA SER A 23 37.73 21.44 11.21
C SER A 23 37.61 20.06 10.53
N SER A 24 38.74 19.42 10.18
CA SER A 24 38.76 18.06 9.63
C SER A 24 38.50 17.01 10.70
N LEU A 25 38.82 17.30 11.97
CA LEU A 25 38.62 16.37 13.09
C LEU A 25 37.17 16.36 13.57
N THR A 26 36.54 17.52 13.61
CA THR A 26 35.13 17.62 13.98
C THR A 26 34.22 16.98 12.92
N THR A 27 34.52 17.18 11.63
CA THR A 27 33.77 16.58 10.52
C THR A 27 33.92 15.05 10.47
N THR A 28 35.13 14.53 10.62
CA THR A 28 35.35 13.07 10.70
C THR A 28 34.65 12.44 11.90
N VAL A 29 34.70 13.07 13.08
CA VAL A 29 33.98 12.59 14.27
C VAL A 29 32.47 12.58 14.05
N LEU A 30 31.91 13.64 13.46
CA LEU A 30 30.48 13.72 13.12
C LEU A 30 30.05 12.63 12.15
N ILE A 31 30.82 12.39 11.08
CA ILE A 31 30.55 11.35 10.10
C ILE A 31 30.59 9.97 10.76
N VAL A 32 31.61 9.68 11.58
CA VAL A 32 31.71 8.41 12.30
C VAL A 32 30.53 8.23 13.25
N THR A 33 30.13 9.29 13.95
CA THR A 33 28.98 9.25 14.88
C THR A 33 27.67 9.01 14.13
N LEU A 34 27.45 9.68 12.99
CA LEU A 34 26.28 9.48 12.14
C LEU A 34 26.25 8.08 11.53
N CYS A 35 27.39 7.58 11.04
CA CYS A 35 27.51 6.22 10.52
C CYS A 35 27.24 5.19 11.62
N ALA A 36 27.80 5.37 12.81
CA ALA A 36 27.56 4.48 13.95
C ALA A 36 26.08 4.50 14.38
N ALA A 37 25.46 5.68 14.44
CA ALA A 37 24.04 5.82 14.75
C ALA A 37 23.16 5.17 13.67
N PHE A 38 23.50 5.33 12.38
CA PHE A 38 22.79 4.69 11.26
C PHE A 38 22.93 3.16 11.30
N ILE A 39 24.12 2.64 11.58
CA ILE A 39 24.35 1.20 11.76
C ILE A 39 23.58 0.67 12.97
N ALA A 40 23.57 1.40 14.09
CA ALA A 40 22.78 1.02 15.26
C ALA A 40 21.27 1.05 14.96
N LEU A 41 20.79 2.05 14.23
CA LEU A 41 19.39 2.16 13.80
C LEU A 41 19.01 0.98 12.91
N THR A 42 19.81 0.66 11.89
CA THR A 42 19.55 -0.45 10.97
C THR A 42 19.55 -1.80 11.67
N LYS A 43 20.47 -2.03 12.62
CA LYS A 43 20.46 -3.23 13.47
C LYS A 43 19.25 -3.30 14.39
N ASN A 44 18.80 -2.16 14.93
CA ASN A 44 17.61 -2.09 15.79
C ASN A 44 16.29 -2.15 15.00
N MET A 45 16.29 -1.78 13.72
CA MET A 45 15.15 -1.96 12.81
C MET A 45 15.03 -3.41 12.33
N GLN A 46 16.14 -4.14 12.26
CA GLN A 46 16.13 -5.60 12.04
C GLN A 46 15.74 -6.33 13.33
N LYS A 47 14.50 -6.15 13.80
CA LYS A 47 13.93 -7.07 14.78
C LYS A 47 13.44 -8.33 14.04
N PRO A 48 14.03 -9.51 14.24
CA PRO A 48 13.41 -10.75 13.82
C PRO A 48 12.17 -10.96 14.71
N GLY A 49 10.98 -10.89 14.12
CA GLY A 49 9.75 -10.91 14.90
C GLY A 49 8.50 -10.43 14.16
N CYS A 50 8.58 -10.06 12.87
CA CYS A 50 7.38 -9.95 12.06
C CYS A 50 6.81 -11.36 11.84
N TYR A 51 6.02 -11.85 12.80
CA TYR A 51 5.07 -12.93 12.55
C TYR A 51 4.05 -12.36 11.55
N ARG A 52 4.38 -12.46 10.26
CA ARG A 52 3.42 -12.15 9.21
C ARG A 52 2.30 -13.15 9.39
N ARG A 53 1.13 -12.65 9.81
CA ARG A 53 -0.09 -13.44 9.74
C ARG A 53 -0.18 -13.98 8.30
N PRO A 54 -0.43 -15.29 8.12
CA PRO A 54 -0.60 -15.84 6.79
C PRO A 54 -1.75 -15.11 6.08
N TYR A 55 -1.50 -14.72 4.83
CA TYR A 55 -2.50 -14.06 3.99
C TYR A 55 -3.70 -14.98 3.79
N ASN A 56 -4.90 -14.46 3.99
CA ASN A 56 -6.14 -15.18 3.74
C ASN A 56 -6.49 -15.11 2.25
N THR A 57 -6.30 -16.22 1.54
CA THR A 57 -6.58 -16.36 0.10
C THR A 57 -8.07 -16.61 -0.23
N SER A 58 -8.95 -16.57 0.77
CA SER A 58 -10.39 -16.79 0.57
C SER A 58 -10.99 -15.80 -0.43
N GLN A 59 -11.76 -16.33 -1.38
CA GLN A 59 -12.56 -15.55 -2.32
C GLN A 59 -13.99 -15.41 -1.81
N LEU A 60 -14.72 -14.38 -2.26
CA LEU A 60 -16.13 -14.19 -1.89
C LEU A 60 -17.11 -14.85 -2.87
N GLY A 61 -16.63 -15.26 -4.04
CA GLY A 61 -17.41 -15.94 -5.06
C GLY A 61 -16.64 -17.13 -5.61
N HIS A 62 -17.38 -18.10 -6.13
CA HIS A 62 -16.84 -19.24 -6.84
C HIS A 62 -17.57 -19.41 -8.16
N GLU A 63 -16.84 -19.90 -9.14
CA GLU A 63 -17.37 -20.32 -10.42
C GLU A 63 -18.31 -21.52 -10.25
N VAL A 64 -19.43 -21.49 -10.98
CA VAL A 64 -20.37 -22.61 -11.08
C VAL A 64 -20.39 -23.09 -12.53
N LEU A 65 -20.03 -24.35 -12.75
CA LEU A 65 -20.15 -25.01 -14.06
C LEU A 65 -21.57 -25.55 -14.24
N LEU A 66 -22.26 -25.09 -15.28
CA LEU A 66 -23.62 -25.51 -15.63
C LEU A 66 -23.61 -26.78 -16.49
N ALA A 67 -24.77 -27.44 -16.59
CA ALA A 67 -24.90 -28.72 -17.29
C ALA A 67 -24.64 -28.62 -18.81
N ASP A 68 -24.87 -27.45 -19.41
CA ASP A 68 -24.58 -27.14 -20.81
C ASP A 68 -23.09 -26.82 -21.05
N GLY A 69 -22.28 -26.78 -19.99
CA GLY A 69 -20.87 -26.42 -20.02
C GLY A 69 -20.60 -24.92 -19.91
N SER A 70 -21.63 -24.10 -19.70
CA SER A 70 -21.48 -22.67 -19.44
C SER A 70 -20.93 -22.42 -18.03
N HIS A 71 -20.23 -21.30 -17.87
CA HIS A 71 -19.56 -20.89 -16.63
C HIS A 71 -20.29 -19.70 -16.01
N GLN A 72 -20.67 -19.80 -14.74
CA GLN A 72 -21.43 -18.78 -14.05
C GLN A 72 -20.65 -18.18 -12.87
N PHE A 73 -20.67 -16.85 -12.78
CA PHE A 73 -19.97 -16.06 -11.76
C PHE A 73 -20.94 -15.09 -11.10
N ARG A 74 -20.93 -15.05 -9.76
CA ARG A 74 -21.55 -13.95 -9.02
C ARG A 74 -20.62 -12.75 -9.04
N ILE A 75 -21.11 -11.62 -9.53
CA ILE A 75 -20.36 -10.36 -9.60
C ILE A 75 -20.98 -9.30 -8.69
N MET A 76 -20.16 -8.33 -8.32
CA MET A 76 -20.55 -7.15 -7.55
C MET A 76 -19.98 -5.92 -8.24
N VAL A 77 -20.77 -4.86 -8.32
CA VAL A 77 -20.31 -3.54 -8.80
C VAL A 77 -20.61 -2.49 -7.75
N VAL A 78 -19.74 -1.49 -7.63
CA VAL A 78 -19.88 -0.37 -6.71
C VAL A 78 -20.01 0.92 -7.49
N THR A 79 -20.82 1.86 -7.01
CA THR A 79 -21.03 3.13 -7.71
C THR A 79 -20.05 4.22 -7.28
N ASP A 80 -19.54 4.95 -8.26
CA ASP A 80 -19.08 6.33 -8.08
C ASP A 80 -20.22 7.26 -8.55
N LEU A 81 -20.77 8.04 -7.63
CA LEU A 81 -21.85 8.99 -7.90
C LEU A 81 -21.36 10.43 -8.06
N ASP A 82 -20.04 10.65 -8.05
CA ASP A 82 -19.41 11.97 -7.98
C ASP A 82 -20.05 12.80 -6.85
N LYS A 83 -20.42 14.06 -7.15
CA LYS A 83 -21.09 14.99 -6.23
C LYS A 83 -22.49 14.54 -5.81
N SER A 84 -23.11 13.60 -6.55
CA SER A 84 -24.43 13.04 -6.22
C SER A 84 -24.36 11.97 -5.12
N SER A 85 -23.16 11.66 -4.63
CA SER A 85 -22.95 10.86 -3.42
C SER A 85 -23.52 11.50 -2.16
N LYS A 86 -23.71 12.82 -2.11
CA LYS A 86 -24.27 13.48 -0.91
C LYS A 86 -25.71 13.02 -0.66
N HIS A 87 -26.02 12.61 0.57
CA HIS A 87 -27.37 12.17 0.92
C HIS A 87 -28.38 13.32 0.73
N PRO A 88 -29.54 13.06 0.12
CA PRO A 88 -30.49 14.12 -0.24
C PRO A 88 -31.14 14.79 0.97
N THR A 89 -31.27 14.08 2.09
CA THR A 89 -31.99 14.56 3.29
C THR A 89 -31.15 14.62 4.55
N GLU A 90 -30.02 13.91 4.60
CA GLU A 90 -29.22 13.77 5.82
C GLU A 90 -27.97 14.64 5.68
N GLU A 91 -27.80 15.58 6.62
CA GLU A 91 -26.64 16.46 6.61
C GLU A 91 -25.36 15.68 6.96
N ASN A 92 -24.26 16.03 6.28
CA ASN A 92 -22.95 15.42 6.49
C ASN A 92 -22.96 13.89 6.33
N GLN A 93 -23.81 13.37 5.44
CA GLN A 93 -23.83 11.98 5.04
C GLN A 93 -23.65 11.86 3.52
N TRP A 94 -22.85 10.89 3.12
CA TRP A 94 -22.63 10.51 1.73
C TRP A 94 -22.94 9.03 1.56
N GLN A 95 -23.33 8.64 0.35
CA GLN A 95 -23.77 7.30 0.00
C GLN A 95 -23.17 6.82 -1.31
N SER A 96 -23.03 5.50 -1.40
CA SER A 96 -22.74 4.74 -2.62
C SER A 96 -23.61 3.46 -2.60
N PHE A 97 -23.70 2.77 -3.73
CA PHE A 97 -24.48 1.54 -3.86
C PHE A 97 -23.61 0.39 -4.33
N ILE A 98 -23.91 -0.80 -3.84
CA ILE A 98 -23.45 -2.06 -4.41
C ILE A 98 -24.62 -2.75 -5.09
N GLU A 99 -24.42 -3.17 -6.33
CA GLU A 99 -25.34 -4.03 -7.06
C GLU A 99 -24.71 -5.39 -7.34
N PHE A 100 -25.56 -6.42 -7.31
CA PHE A 100 -25.17 -7.81 -7.53
C PHE A 100 -25.70 -8.30 -8.86
N GLY A 101 -24.90 -9.09 -9.55
CA GLY A 101 -25.30 -9.72 -10.80
C GLY A 101 -24.75 -11.13 -10.94
N ILE A 102 -25.32 -11.84 -11.90
CA ILE A 102 -24.85 -13.14 -12.34
C ILE A 102 -24.36 -13.01 -13.78
N LEU A 103 -23.05 -13.16 -13.96
CA LEU A 103 -22.41 -13.23 -15.27
C LEU A 103 -22.37 -14.70 -15.70
N THR A 104 -22.97 -15.02 -16.84
CA THR A 104 -22.89 -16.35 -17.45
C THR A 104 -22.15 -16.26 -18.77
N VAL A 105 -21.05 -17.00 -18.89
CA VAL A 105 -20.23 -17.10 -20.10
C VAL A 105 -20.47 -18.47 -20.71
N ASN A 106 -20.75 -18.53 -22.01
CA ASN A 106 -21.00 -19.81 -22.67
C ASN A 106 -19.73 -20.68 -22.72
N LYS A 107 -19.90 -21.98 -22.92
CA LYS A 107 -18.81 -22.98 -22.97
C LYS A 107 -17.66 -22.61 -23.92
N ASP A 108 -18.00 -22.00 -25.06
CA ASP A 108 -17.04 -21.66 -26.12
C ASP A 108 -16.39 -20.27 -25.91
N TYR A 109 -16.74 -19.56 -24.83
CA TYR A 109 -16.23 -18.21 -24.50
C TYR A 109 -16.46 -17.16 -25.59
N THR A 110 -17.53 -17.32 -26.37
CA THR A 110 -17.90 -16.40 -27.46
C THR A 110 -19.01 -15.43 -27.06
N GLU A 111 -19.81 -15.77 -26.05
CA GLU A 111 -20.95 -14.99 -25.61
C GLU A 111 -20.99 -14.90 -24.08
N ALA A 112 -21.41 -13.73 -23.58
CA ALA A 112 -21.64 -13.50 -22.17
C ALA A 112 -22.99 -12.81 -21.97
N SER A 113 -23.70 -13.23 -20.94
CA SER A 113 -24.96 -12.62 -20.51
C SER A 113 -24.85 -12.18 -19.04
N LEU A 114 -25.50 -11.07 -18.72
CA LEU A 114 -25.49 -10.51 -17.38
C LEU A 114 -26.92 -10.32 -16.89
N GLN A 115 -27.24 -10.90 -15.74
CA GLN A 115 -28.51 -10.72 -15.06
C GLN A 115 -28.29 -9.98 -13.74
N TRP A 116 -28.93 -8.83 -13.57
CA TRP A 116 -28.87 -8.05 -12.34
C TRP A 116 -29.93 -8.49 -11.32
N ASN A 117 -29.56 -8.55 -10.06
CA ASN A 117 -30.46 -8.83 -8.94
C ASN A 117 -30.79 -7.51 -8.23
N SER A 118 -31.73 -6.74 -8.79
CA SER A 118 -32.09 -5.41 -8.26
C SER A 118 -32.63 -5.44 -6.83
N ASN A 119 -33.17 -6.58 -6.37
CA ASN A 119 -33.66 -6.76 -5.00
C ASN A 119 -32.53 -6.94 -3.96
N GLU A 120 -31.28 -7.07 -4.39
CA GLU A 120 -30.11 -7.27 -3.51
C GLU A 120 -29.25 -6.01 -3.40
N GLN A 121 -29.69 -4.86 -3.94
CA GLN A 121 -28.91 -3.62 -3.85
C GLN A 121 -28.65 -3.24 -2.39
N ILE A 122 -27.40 -2.87 -2.09
CA ILE A 122 -26.96 -2.43 -0.77
C ILE A 122 -26.56 -0.97 -0.85
N SER A 123 -27.01 -0.16 0.12
CA SER A 123 -26.55 1.21 0.29
C SER A 123 -25.41 1.26 1.31
N LEU A 124 -24.32 1.93 0.95
CA LEU A 124 -23.17 2.17 1.81
C LEU A 124 -23.19 3.64 2.23
N TYR A 125 -22.86 3.92 3.48
CA TYR A 125 -22.85 5.30 4.00
C TYR A 125 -21.54 5.65 4.70
N SER A 126 -21.16 6.92 4.64
CA SER A 126 -20.10 7.51 5.45
C SER A 126 -20.46 8.94 5.88
N THR A 127 -19.96 9.33 7.05
CA THR A 127 -20.04 10.71 7.56
C THR A 127 -18.68 11.43 7.52
N ILE A 128 -17.66 10.77 6.97
CA ILE A 128 -16.29 11.30 6.87
C ILE A 128 -16.12 11.84 5.45
N ALA A 129 -15.74 13.11 5.29
CA ALA A 129 -15.59 13.72 3.96
C ALA A 129 -14.34 14.60 3.83
N GLY A 130 -13.80 14.63 2.62
CA GLY A 130 -12.70 15.50 2.21
C GLY A 130 -13.22 16.61 1.32
N GLY A 131 -13.18 17.87 1.79
CA GLY A 131 -13.70 19.01 1.01
C GLY A 131 -15.20 18.91 0.72
N GLY A 132 -15.98 18.29 1.62
CA GLY A 132 -17.43 18.14 1.47
C GLY A 132 -17.88 17.04 0.50
N ARG A 133 -16.98 16.12 0.13
CA ARG A 133 -17.24 14.96 -0.75
C ARG A 133 -16.75 13.66 -0.10
N SER A 134 -17.46 12.56 -0.32
CA SER A 134 -17.09 11.21 0.09
C SER A 134 -17.95 10.17 -0.62
N MET A 135 -17.67 8.88 -0.43
CA MET A 135 -18.35 7.74 -1.02
C MET A 135 -18.32 7.74 -2.56
N GLU A 136 -17.26 8.33 -3.12
CA GLU A 136 -16.93 8.24 -4.55
C GLU A 136 -16.01 7.03 -4.72
N LEU A 137 -16.65 5.86 -4.67
CA LEU A 137 -15.97 4.57 -4.60
C LEU A 137 -15.50 4.16 -6.00
N SER A 138 -14.17 4.14 -6.18
CA SER A 138 -13.55 4.04 -7.51
C SER A 138 -13.07 2.64 -7.90
N ASP A 139 -13.05 1.68 -6.96
CA ASP A 139 -12.69 0.28 -7.23
C ASP A 139 -13.30 -0.66 -6.19
N LEU A 140 -13.35 -1.96 -6.48
CA LEU A 140 -13.87 -3.01 -5.60
C LEU A 140 -13.02 -4.28 -5.71
N VAL A 141 -12.41 -4.71 -4.61
CA VAL A 141 -11.46 -5.83 -4.60
C VAL A 141 -11.64 -6.74 -3.39
N VAL A 142 -11.35 -8.03 -3.57
CA VAL A 142 -11.20 -8.96 -2.44
C VAL A 142 -9.72 -9.04 -2.06
N PHE A 143 -9.41 -8.62 -0.83
CA PHE A 143 -8.05 -8.65 -0.28
C PHE A 143 -8.04 -9.20 1.15
N ASP A 144 -7.16 -10.16 1.43
CA ASP A 144 -7.04 -10.85 2.73
C ASP A 144 -8.41 -11.36 3.24
N GLY A 145 -9.20 -11.94 2.33
CA GLY A 145 -10.55 -12.46 2.56
C GLY A 145 -11.61 -11.40 2.90
N LYS A 146 -11.39 -10.12 2.56
CA LYS A 146 -12.31 -9.01 2.84
C LYS A 146 -12.65 -8.27 1.55
N LEU A 147 -13.89 -7.82 1.43
CA LEU A 147 -14.31 -6.91 0.36
C LEU A 147 -13.86 -5.50 0.71
N LEU A 148 -13.05 -4.89 -0.14
CA LEU A 148 -12.52 -3.55 0.04
C LEU A 148 -12.92 -2.65 -1.13
N SER A 149 -13.15 -1.39 -0.83
CA SER A 149 -13.31 -0.32 -1.82
C SER A 149 -12.57 0.94 -1.35
N ILE A 150 -12.27 1.87 -2.24
CA ILE A 150 -11.52 3.08 -1.93
C ILE A 150 -12.30 4.32 -2.40
N ASP A 151 -12.44 5.28 -1.49
CA ASP A 151 -13.02 6.60 -1.79
C ASP A 151 -11.92 7.52 -2.33
N ASP A 152 -12.04 7.94 -3.59
CA ASP A 152 -11.01 8.72 -4.27
C ASP A 152 -10.87 10.16 -3.70
N ARG A 153 -11.88 10.63 -2.94
CA ARG A 153 -11.92 11.97 -2.34
C ARG A 153 -11.17 12.01 -1.03
N THR A 154 -11.40 11.02 -0.18
CA THR A 154 -10.81 10.95 1.16
C THR A 154 -9.52 10.13 1.19
N GLY A 155 -9.32 9.26 0.20
CA GLY A 155 -8.24 8.26 0.20
C GLY A 155 -8.46 7.14 1.21
N ILE A 156 -9.64 7.06 1.83
CA ILE A 156 -9.96 6.02 2.81
C ILE A 156 -10.28 4.73 2.07
N ILE A 157 -9.62 3.65 2.47
CA ILE A 157 -10.02 2.30 2.09
C ILE A 157 -11.11 1.85 3.06
N TYR A 158 -12.25 1.45 2.54
CA TYR A 158 -13.37 0.90 3.30
C TYR A 158 -13.39 -0.61 3.16
N ARG A 159 -13.51 -1.31 4.29
CA ARG A 159 -13.93 -2.70 4.35
C ARG A 159 -15.44 -2.74 4.35
N ILE A 160 -16.00 -3.42 3.37
CA ILE A 160 -17.44 -3.62 3.23
C ILE A 160 -17.82 -4.94 3.89
N GLU A 161 -18.71 -4.88 4.88
CA GLU A 161 -19.29 -6.06 5.52
C GLU A 161 -20.79 -5.88 5.61
N LYS A 162 -21.54 -6.78 4.95
CA LYS A 162 -22.99 -6.69 4.80
C LYS A 162 -23.37 -5.36 4.14
N ASP A 163 -24.08 -4.50 4.87
CA ASP A 163 -24.63 -3.21 4.49
C ASP A 163 -23.81 -2.02 5.01
N MET A 164 -22.60 -2.27 5.52
CA MET A 164 -21.80 -1.24 6.18
C MET A 164 -20.40 -1.12 5.58
N ALA A 165 -19.95 0.14 5.41
CA ALA A 165 -18.60 0.49 5.01
C ALA A 165 -17.79 0.96 6.23
N TYR A 166 -16.75 0.22 6.60
CA TYR A 166 -15.90 0.53 7.76
C TYR A 166 -14.54 1.05 7.29
N PRO A 167 -14.08 2.22 7.74
CA PRO A 167 -12.71 2.67 7.48
C PRO A 167 -11.71 1.58 7.89
N TRP A 168 -10.94 1.09 6.93
CA TRP A 168 -9.98 0.03 7.13
C TRP A 168 -8.59 0.61 7.33
N HIS A 169 -7.95 0.20 8.42
CA HIS A 169 -6.54 0.41 8.66
C HIS A 169 -5.94 -0.96 8.99
N GLU A 170 -4.90 -1.35 8.27
CA GLU A 170 -4.09 -2.48 8.69
C GLU A 170 -3.13 -1.98 9.78
N ARG A 171 -3.28 -2.50 11.00
CA ARG A 171 -2.29 -2.26 12.06
C ARG A 171 -0.98 -2.92 11.63
N ILE A 172 -0.06 -2.13 11.12
CA ILE A 172 1.35 -2.50 11.09
C ILE A 172 1.75 -2.65 12.56
N ALA A 173 2.18 -3.85 12.94
CA ALA A 173 2.54 -4.19 14.32
C ALA A 173 3.38 -3.06 14.95
N SER A 174 2.91 -2.53 16.07
CA SER A 174 3.62 -1.48 16.79
C SER A 174 4.79 -2.13 17.52
N ILE A 175 5.88 -1.39 17.70
CA ILE A 175 7.05 -1.82 18.48
C ILE A 175 6.66 -2.26 19.92
N GLN A 176 5.49 -1.85 20.39
CA GLN A 176 4.93 -2.19 21.70
C GLN A 176 4.30 -3.59 21.79
N ASP A 177 4.06 -4.27 20.67
CA ASP A 177 3.41 -5.60 20.65
C ASP A 177 4.40 -6.77 20.82
N LEU A 178 5.67 -6.48 21.13
CA LEU A 178 6.69 -7.52 21.34
C LEU A 178 6.66 -8.01 22.79
N PRO A 179 6.67 -9.34 23.03
CA PRO A 179 6.83 -9.88 24.38
C PRO A 179 8.17 -9.37 24.96
N GLN A 180 8.11 -8.94 26.23
CA GLN A 180 9.26 -8.48 27.01
C GLN A 180 10.28 -9.59 27.23
#